data_AF-A0A137NX87-F1
#
_entry.id   AF-A0A137NX87-F1
#
_cell.length_a   1.000
_cell.length_b   1.000
_cell.length_c   1.000
_cell.angle_alpha   90.00
_cell.angle_beta   90.00
_cell.angle_gamma   90.00
#
_symmetry.space_group_name_H-M   'P 1'
#
loop_
_entity.id
_entity.type
_entity.pdbx_description
1 polymer ?
#
loop_
_entity_poly.entity_id
_entity_poly.type
_entity_poly.pdbx_seq_one_letter_code
_entity_poly.pdbx_strand_id
1 'polypeptide(L)'
;MSLYRKAFFEHAQKISRSGFSNFFRGAGASNFFEKELKYVIQTQVPGFSKKEIMVKFHPEQQQLTISGRPNYSKLREQNPELFESFNSGYDVHNFTHGSEFWHQSDKLTFLNEAIPQPFERAFKFPTKITPDSIEVSLEKGILNVHIPKHGEGNWPKSIEIKEL
;
A
#
# COMPACT_ATOMS: atom_id res chain seq x y z
N MET A 1 -15.10 -22.70 -14.88
CA MET A 1 -14.39 -21.55 -14.25
C MET A 1 -13.26 -21.12 -15.19
N SER A 2 -13.29 -19.88 -15.68
CA SER A 2 -12.36 -19.36 -16.71
C SER A 2 -10.90 -19.38 -16.24
N LEU A 3 -9.99 -19.83 -17.12
CA LEU A 3 -8.53 -19.82 -16.93
C LEU A 3 -7.99 -18.45 -16.49
N TYR A 4 -8.63 -17.36 -16.95
CA TYR A 4 -8.25 -15.98 -16.60
C TYR A 4 -8.35 -15.68 -15.10
N ARG A 5 -9.33 -16.29 -14.40
CA ARG A 5 -9.54 -16.03 -12.98
C ARG A 5 -8.46 -16.66 -12.10
N LYS A 6 -7.76 -17.70 -12.58
CA LYS A 6 -6.64 -18.34 -11.86
C LYS A 6 -5.36 -17.49 -11.90
N ALA A 7 -5.06 -16.83 -13.03
CA ALA A 7 -3.85 -16.02 -13.19
C ALA A 7 -3.79 -14.81 -12.24
N PHE A 8 -4.93 -14.18 -11.96
CA PHE A 8 -5.06 -13.08 -11.00
C PHE A 8 -4.65 -13.51 -9.58
N PHE A 9 -5.20 -14.63 -9.09
CA PHE A 9 -4.95 -15.10 -7.72
C PHE A 9 -3.57 -15.76 -7.54
N GLU A 10 -3.01 -16.39 -8.57
CA GLU A 10 -1.62 -16.89 -8.54
C GLU A 10 -0.59 -15.75 -8.44
N HIS A 11 -0.90 -14.57 -8.98
CA HIS A 11 -0.07 -13.36 -8.80
C HIS A 11 -0.33 -12.68 -7.46
N ALA A 12 -1.57 -12.65 -6.97
CA ALA A 12 -1.90 -12.07 -5.67
C ALA A 12 -1.20 -12.77 -4.50
N GLN A 13 -0.95 -14.07 -4.58
CA GLN A 13 -0.13 -14.79 -3.59
C GLN A 13 1.36 -14.39 -3.63
N LYS A 14 1.86 -13.89 -4.77
CA LYS A 14 3.22 -13.36 -4.93
C LYS A 14 3.35 -11.88 -4.55
N ILE A 15 2.25 -11.12 -4.53
CA ILE A 15 2.16 -9.73 -4.01
C ILE A 15 2.56 -9.65 -2.51
N SER A 16 2.54 -10.80 -1.80
CA SER A 16 2.99 -10.89 -0.39
C SER A 16 4.37 -11.54 -0.19
N ARG A 17 5.05 -12.07 -1.21
CA ARG A 17 6.23 -12.96 -1.02
C ARG A 17 7.36 -12.80 -2.05
N SER A 18 7.86 -11.60 -2.30
CA SER A 18 9.21 -11.49 -2.90
C SER A 18 10.07 -10.43 -2.24
N GLY A 19 10.79 -10.87 -1.21
CA GLY A 19 12.22 -10.56 -1.09
C GLY A 19 12.62 -9.21 -0.51
N PHE A 20 12.17 -8.86 0.69
CA PHE A 20 13.00 -8.22 1.72
C PHE A 20 12.25 -8.29 3.05
N SER A 21 12.64 -9.29 3.85
CA SER A 21 12.48 -9.43 5.30
C SER A 21 11.07 -9.42 5.92
N ASN A 22 10.92 -10.25 6.96
CA ASN A 22 9.83 -10.26 7.93
C ASN A 22 9.73 -8.94 8.76
N PHE A 23 10.26 -7.81 8.27
CA PHE A 23 10.43 -6.55 9.02
C PHE A 23 9.25 -5.56 8.90
N PHE A 24 8.41 -5.64 7.87
CA PHE A 24 7.37 -4.62 7.64
C PHE A 24 5.96 -5.15 7.97
N ARG A 25 5.68 -5.36 9.27
CA ARG A 25 4.34 -5.73 9.78
C ARG A 25 3.36 -4.54 9.95
N GLY A 26 3.78 -3.29 9.72
CA GLY A 26 2.91 -2.10 9.83
C GLY A 26 2.29 -1.65 8.51
N ALA A 27 2.14 -2.57 7.55
CA ALA A 27 2.06 -2.17 6.17
C ALA A 27 0.62 -2.04 5.67
N GLY A 28 0.33 -0.86 5.10
CA GLY A 28 -1.01 -0.42 4.74
C GLY A 28 -1.85 -1.54 4.15
N ALA A 29 -2.87 -1.95 4.90
CA ALA A 29 -3.79 -2.98 4.48
C ALA A 29 -4.34 -2.55 3.12
N SER A 30 -4.20 -3.43 2.13
CA SER A 30 -4.43 -3.07 0.73
C SER A 30 -5.43 -4.01 0.10
N ASN A 31 -6.41 -3.42 -0.58
CA ASN A 31 -7.29 -4.13 -1.51
C ASN A 31 -6.76 -3.95 -2.93
N PHE A 32 -6.90 -4.99 -3.74
CA PHE A 32 -6.56 -4.96 -5.17
C PHE A 32 -7.72 -5.53 -5.98
N PHE A 33 -8.27 -4.71 -6.87
CA PHE A 33 -9.37 -5.09 -7.74
C PHE A 33 -8.92 -5.05 -9.19
N GLU A 34 -9.13 -6.14 -9.91
CA GLU A 34 -9.14 -6.15 -11.36
C GLU A 34 -10.56 -5.88 -11.85
N LYS A 35 -10.74 -4.79 -12.60
CA LYS A 35 -11.96 -4.49 -13.36
C LYS A 35 -11.68 -4.69 -14.84
N GLU A 36 -12.73 -4.59 -15.65
CA GLU A 36 -12.63 -4.75 -17.10
C GLU A 36 -11.55 -3.84 -17.69
N LEU A 37 -11.67 -2.52 -17.52
CA LEU A 37 -10.79 -1.53 -18.17
C LEU A 37 -9.65 -0.99 -17.28
N LYS A 38 -9.63 -1.34 -15.99
CA LYS A 38 -8.67 -0.79 -15.03
C LYS A 38 -8.41 -1.69 -13.85
N TYR A 39 -7.29 -1.45 -13.19
CA TYR A 39 -7.03 -1.92 -11.84
C TYR A 39 -7.33 -0.81 -10.82
N VAL A 40 -7.74 -1.21 -9.62
CA VAL A 40 -7.94 -0.30 -8.48
C VAL A 40 -7.19 -0.86 -7.28
N ILE A 41 -6.29 -0.05 -6.70
CA ILE A 41 -5.64 -0.33 -5.42
C ILE A 41 -6.20 0.63 -4.38
N GLN A 42 -6.53 0.10 -3.20
CA GLN A 42 -6.88 0.91 -2.04
C GLN A 42 -5.98 0.53 -0.88
N THR A 43 -5.09 1.43 -0.44
CA THR A 43 -4.15 1.19 0.65
C THR A 43 -4.50 2.07 1.84
N GLN A 44 -4.70 1.46 3.01
CA GLN A 44 -4.89 2.19 4.26
C GLN A 44 -3.56 2.78 4.73
N VAL A 45 -3.52 4.11 4.87
CA VAL A 45 -2.35 4.90 5.27
C VAL A 45 -2.74 5.99 6.29
N PRO A 46 -3.45 5.65 7.39
CA PRO A 46 -3.84 6.64 8.39
C PRO A 46 -2.60 7.31 9.00
N GLY A 47 -2.69 8.62 9.24
CA GLY A 47 -1.59 9.41 9.83
C GLY A 47 -0.49 9.85 8.86
N PHE A 48 -0.48 9.37 7.62
CA PHE A 48 0.47 9.82 6.61
C PHE A 48 -0.05 11.05 5.85
N SER A 49 0.83 12.02 5.64
CA SER A 49 0.63 13.11 4.70
C SER A 49 1.04 12.71 3.27
N LYS A 50 0.54 13.46 2.27
CA LYS A 50 0.89 13.21 0.85
C LYS A 50 2.40 13.21 0.58
N LYS A 51 3.18 14.01 1.32
CA LYS A 51 4.64 14.12 1.15
C LYS A 51 5.40 12.91 1.71
N GLU A 52 4.78 12.13 2.57
CA GLU A 52 5.37 10.95 3.23
C GLU A 52 5.07 9.66 2.48
N ILE A 53 4.23 9.72 1.43
CA ILE A 53 3.82 8.59 0.60
C ILE A 53 4.40 8.74 -0.79
N MET A 54 4.84 7.62 -1.37
CA MET A 54 5.41 7.55 -2.70
C MET A 54 4.76 6.42 -3.49
N VAL A 55 4.34 6.74 -4.71
CA VAL A 55 3.83 5.77 -5.69
C VAL A 55 4.78 5.77 -6.88
N LYS A 56 5.34 4.60 -7.22
CA LYS A 56 6.31 4.44 -8.31
C LYS A 56 5.91 3.29 -9.22
N PHE A 57 5.95 3.50 -10.52
CA PHE A 57 5.81 2.41 -11.50
C PHE A 57 7.19 1.99 -12.02
N HIS A 58 7.40 0.68 -12.12
CA HIS A 58 8.63 0.02 -12.58
C HIS A 58 8.30 -0.72 -13.89
N PRO A 59 8.55 -0.11 -15.06
CA PRO A 59 8.13 -0.67 -16.36
C PRO A 59 8.70 -2.06 -16.65
N GLU A 60 9.97 -2.29 -16.31
CA GLU A 60 10.67 -3.57 -16.57
C GLU A 60 9.99 -4.77 -15.89
N GLN A 61 9.39 -4.53 -14.73
CA GLN A 61 8.73 -5.56 -13.92
C GLN A 61 7.20 -5.53 -14.06
N GLN A 62 6.67 -4.53 -14.79
CA GLN A 62 5.23 -4.21 -14.86
C GLN A 62 4.61 -4.14 -13.45
N GLN A 63 5.29 -3.42 -12.55
CA GLN A 63 5.02 -3.39 -11.11
C GLN A 63 4.86 -1.95 -10.62
N LEU A 64 3.90 -1.72 -9.72
CA LEU A 64 3.75 -0.47 -8.99
C LEU A 64 4.09 -0.67 -7.51
N THR A 65 4.93 0.18 -6.94
CA THR A 65 5.25 0.18 -5.52
C THR A 65 4.61 1.39 -4.83
N ILE A 66 3.97 1.13 -3.70
CA ILE A 66 3.46 2.13 -2.77
C ILE A 66 4.28 2.03 -1.50
N SER A 67 4.99 3.09 -1.14
CA SER A 67 5.77 3.16 0.10
C SER A 67 5.44 4.40 0.90
N GLY A 68 5.68 4.34 2.20
CA GLY A 68 5.52 5.48 3.07
C GLY A 68 6.53 5.47 4.21
N ARG A 69 6.98 6.67 4.62
CA ARG A 69 7.87 6.87 5.77
C ARG A 69 7.34 8.02 6.62
N PRO A 70 6.90 7.78 7.86
CA PRO A 70 6.43 8.84 8.75
C PRO A 70 7.56 9.82 9.10
N ASN A 71 7.23 11.09 9.21
CA ASN A 71 8.11 12.08 9.82
C ASN A 71 8.00 12.00 11.35
N TYR A 72 8.87 11.19 11.95
CA TYR A 72 8.88 10.99 13.40
C TYR A 72 9.17 12.25 14.20
N SER A 73 9.97 13.19 13.68
CA SER A 73 10.21 14.47 14.35
C SER A 73 8.93 15.28 14.48
N LYS A 74 8.13 15.35 13.41
CA LYS A 74 6.82 16.01 13.42
C LYS A 74 5.83 15.27 14.33
N LEU A 75 5.77 13.94 14.26
CA LEU A 75 4.88 13.15 15.12
C LEU A 75 5.21 13.36 16.60
N ARG A 76 6.49 13.45 16.95
CA ARG A 76 6.98 13.73 18.31
C ARG A 76 6.61 15.13 18.77
N GLU A 77 6.73 16.13 17.92
CA GLU A 77 6.32 17.50 18.25
C GLU A 77 4.80 17.59 18.52
N GLN A 78 3.99 16.83 17.77
CA GLN A 78 2.53 16.87 17.87
C GLN A 78 1.96 16.02 19.01
N ASN A 79 2.63 14.94 19.39
CA ASN A 79 2.18 14.00 20.43
C ASN A 79 3.41 13.52 21.22
N PRO A 80 4.05 14.38 22.02
CA PRO A 80 5.28 14.06 22.74
C PRO A 80 5.14 12.81 23.61
N GLU A 81 3.97 12.57 24.21
CA GLU A 81 3.65 11.40 25.03
C GLU A 81 3.77 10.07 24.28
N LEU A 82 3.58 10.04 22.96
CA LEU A 82 3.84 8.83 22.15
C LEU A 82 5.33 8.47 22.12
N PHE A 83 6.21 9.41 22.48
CA PHE A 83 7.66 9.29 22.39
C PHE A 83 8.38 9.48 23.74
N GLU A 84 7.67 9.78 24.83
CA GLU A 84 8.25 10.07 26.15
C GLU A 84 9.04 8.90 26.75
N SER A 85 8.74 7.66 26.37
CA SER A 85 9.44 6.44 26.81
C SER A 85 10.64 6.03 25.94
N PHE A 86 10.90 6.70 24.80
CA PHE A 86 12.04 6.36 23.93
C PHE A 86 13.41 6.74 24.51
N ASN A 87 13.44 7.41 25.66
CA ASN A 87 14.68 7.81 26.33
C ASN A 87 15.41 6.68 27.06
N SER A 88 14.85 5.46 27.13
CA SER A 88 15.58 4.28 27.62
C SER A 88 16.25 3.51 26.47
N GLY A 89 17.16 4.15 25.74
CA GLY A 89 18.28 3.48 25.05
C GLY A 89 17.97 2.44 23.97
N TYR A 90 16.78 2.42 23.36
CA TYR A 90 16.50 1.54 22.22
C TYR A 90 16.56 2.33 20.90
N ASP A 91 17.60 2.00 20.12
CA ASP A 91 17.88 2.55 18.80
C ASP A 91 16.65 2.51 17.89
N VAL A 92 16.28 3.68 17.38
CA VAL A 92 15.32 3.91 16.30
C VAL A 92 15.75 3.27 14.96
N HIS A 93 16.85 2.51 14.95
CA HIS A 93 17.37 1.81 13.77
C HIS A 93 17.03 0.32 13.72
N ASN A 94 16.50 -0.27 14.79
CA ASN A 94 16.15 -1.70 14.84
C ASN A 94 14.63 -1.93 14.85
N PHE A 95 13.95 -1.57 13.76
CA PHE A 95 12.53 -1.85 13.49
C PHE A 95 12.25 -3.34 13.17
N THR A 96 12.90 -4.27 13.89
CA THR A 96 12.86 -5.72 13.63
C THR A 96 11.73 -6.47 14.31
N HIS A 97 11.18 -5.95 15.41
CA HIS A 97 10.26 -6.71 16.25
C HIS A 97 8.93 -5.96 16.36
N GLY A 98 7.87 -6.62 15.90
CA GLY A 98 6.55 -6.03 15.73
C GLY A 98 5.90 -5.62 17.05
N SER A 99 5.19 -4.49 16.97
CA SER A 99 3.83 -4.30 17.47
C SER A 99 3.48 -4.99 18.79
N GLU A 100 4.05 -4.51 19.89
CA GLU A 100 3.48 -4.55 21.25
C GLU A 100 4.49 -3.88 22.18
N PHE A 101 4.41 -2.55 22.27
CA PHE A 101 5.21 -1.81 23.25
C PHE A 101 4.30 -1.51 24.45
N TRP A 102 4.37 -2.36 25.47
CA TRP A 102 3.86 -2.01 26.78
C TRP A 102 4.78 -0.94 27.38
N HIS A 103 4.23 0.24 27.65
CA HIS A 103 4.98 1.33 28.26
C HIS A 103 4.45 1.62 29.66
N GLN A 104 5.34 1.47 30.64
CA GLN A 104 5.09 1.84 32.02
C GLN A 104 6.14 2.88 32.42
N SER A 105 5.69 4.09 32.71
CA SER A 105 6.49 5.12 33.37
C SER A 105 5.82 5.51 34.69
N ASP A 106 6.56 6.21 35.55
CA ASP A 106 6.01 6.73 36.82
C ASP A 106 4.82 7.70 36.63
N LYS A 107 4.63 8.24 35.42
CA LYS A 107 3.61 9.26 35.11
C LYS A 107 2.51 8.81 34.15
N LEU A 108 2.76 7.81 33.30
CA LEU A 108 1.83 7.38 32.26
C LEU A 108 2.02 5.90 31.92
N THR A 109 0.91 5.17 31.86
CA THR A 109 0.83 3.82 31.28
C THR A 109 -0.04 3.91 30.04
N PHE A 110 0.48 3.53 28.86
CA PHE A 110 -0.27 3.56 27.62
C PHE A 110 0.08 2.38 26.72
N LEU A 111 -0.89 1.96 25.92
CA LEU A 111 -0.73 0.98 24.86
C LEU A 111 -0.77 1.72 23.52
N ASN A 112 0.20 1.45 22.65
CA ASN A 112 0.26 2.07 21.34
C ASN A 112 0.38 1.02 20.23
N GLU A 113 -0.75 0.78 19.57
CA GLU A 113 -0.87 -0.17 18.46
C GLU A 113 -0.93 0.54 17.09
N ALA A 114 -1.04 1.87 17.08
CA ALA A 114 -1.42 2.65 15.92
C ALA A 114 -0.37 3.68 15.45
N ILE A 115 0.86 3.67 16.00
CA ILE A 115 1.94 4.52 15.48
C ILE A 115 2.15 4.19 14.00
N PRO A 116 2.08 5.18 13.10
CA PRO A 116 2.45 4.98 11.70
C PRO A 116 3.85 4.39 11.59
N GLN A 117 3.99 3.28 10.85
CA GLN A 117 5.26 2.61 10.61
C GLN A 117 5.66 2.72 9.14
N PRO A 118 6.95 2.77 8.79
CA PRO A 118 7.40 2.66 7.42
C PRO A 118 6.80 1.42 6.76
N PHE A 119 6.38 1.58 5.51
CA PHE A 119 5.81 0.48 4.75
C PHE A 119 6.22 0.52 3.30
N GLU A 120 6.17 -0.66 2.67
CA GLU A 120 6.27 -0.83 1.23
C GLU A 120 5.34 -1.96 0.78
N ARG A 121 4.67 -1.74 -0.34
CA ARG A 121 3.78 -2.68 -1.02
C ARG A 121 4.10 -2.67 -2.50
N ALA A 122 4.14 -3.84 -3.13
CA ALA A 122 4.41 -4.00 -4.55
C ALA A 122 3.27 -4.74 -5.22
N PHE A 123 2.74 -4.18 -6.32
CA PHE A 123 1.62 -4.73 -7.08
C PHE A 123 2.08 -4.99 -8.50
N LYS A 124 2.07 -6.26 -8.93
CA LYS A 124 2.43 -6.64 -10.29
C LYS A 124 1.16 -6.79 -11.14
N PHE A 125 1.15 -6.19 -12.32
CA PHE A 125 0.01 -6.25 -13.22
C PHE A 125 0.20 -7.35 -14.27
N PRO A 126 -0.82 -8.16 -14.59
CA PRO A 126 -0.72 -9.19 -15.61
C PRO A 126 -0.80 -8.60 -17.04
N THR A 127 -1.48 -7.46 -17.22
CA THR A 127 -1.56 -6.76 -18.51
C THR A 127 -0.81 -5.44 -18.48
N LYS A 128 -0.39 -4.97 -19.66
CA LYS A 128 0.25 -3.66 -19.80
C LYS A 128 -0.70 -2.57 -19.31
N ILE A 129 -0.14 -1.56 -18.67
CA ILE A 129 -0.87 -0.39 -18.17
C ILE A 129 -0.36 0.88 -18.87
N THR A 130 -1.11 1.97 -18.78
CA THR A 130 -0.65 3.30 -19.26
C THR A 130 -0.25 4.16 -18.06
N PRO A 131 1.04 4.28 -17.72
CA PRO A 131 1.49 4.91 -16.47
C PRO A 131 1.11 6.38 -16.35
N ASP A 132 1.15 7.11 -17.46
CA ASP A 132 0.86 8.55 -17.51
C ASP A 132 -0.61 8.88 -17.22
N SER A 133 -1.48 7.87 -17.25
CA SER A 133 -2.91 7.99 -16.95
C SER A 133 -3.27 7.44 -15.56
N ILE A 134 -2.29 7.14 -14.71
CA ILE A 134 -2.55 6.70 -13.34
C ILE A 134 -3.05 7.89 -12.52
N GLU A 135 -4.20 7.71 -11.88
CA GLU A 135 -4.77 8.70 -10.97
C GLU A 135 -4.57 8.25 -9.52
N VAL A 136 -4.16 9.18 -8.65
CA VAL A 136 -3.92 8.92 -7.23
C VAL A 136 -4.67 9.96 -6.39
N SER A 137 -5.48 9.49 -5.43
CA SER A 137 -6.10 10.36 -4.42
C SER A 137 -5.81 9.85 -3.00
N LEU A 138 -5.74 10.77 -2.04
CA LEU A 138 -5.62 10.45 -0.62
C LEU A 138 -6.79 11.09 0.12
N GLU A 139 -7.71 10.27 0.59
CA GLU A 139 -8.96 10.70 1.21
C GLU A 139 -9.20 9.90 2.48
N LYS A 140 -9.38 10.59 3.62
CA LYS A 140 -9.69 9.97 4.92
C LYS A 140 -8.74 8.81 5.31
N GLY A 141 -7.45 8.99 5.04
CA GLY A 141 -6.43 7.98 5.34
C GLY A 141 -6.39 6.79 4.38
N ILE A 142 -7.07 6.87 3.23
CA ILE A 142 -7.05 5.84 2.19
C ILE A 142 -6.41 6.41 0.93
N LEU A 143 -5.34 5.76 0.48
CA LEU A 143 -4.73 6.03 -0.83
C LEU A 143 -5.45 5.20 -1.89
N ASN A 144 -6.14 5.88 -2.79
CA ASN A 144 -6.79 5.26 -3.95
C ASN A 144 -5.89 5.44 -5.18
N VAL A 145 -5.58 4.35 -5.86
CA VAL A 145 -4.82 4.35 -7.11
C VAL A 145 -5.68 3.71 -8.19
N HIS A 146 -5.98 4.47 -9.24
CA HIS A 146 -6.67 3.97 -10.43
C HIS A 146 -5.65 3.81 -11.56
N ILE A 147 -5.58 2.59 -12.11
CA ILE A 147 -4.59 2.24 -13.12
C ILE A 147 -5.30 1.76 -14.38
N PRO A 148 -5.42 2.61 -15.43
CA PRO A 148 -5.99 2.19 -16.71
C PRO A 148 -5.14 1.09 -17.37
N LYS A 149 -5.81 0.08 -17.94
CA LYS A 149 -5.15 -0.92 -18.77
C LYS A 149 -4.77 -0.31 -20.12
N HIS A 150 -3.62 -0.69 -20.66
CA HIS A 150 -3.11 -0.17 -21.91
C HIS A 150 -3.92 -0.71 -23.09
N GLY A 151 -4.44 0.18 -23.96
CA GLY A 151 -5.13 -0.20 -25.19
C GLY A 151 -6.54 -0.79 -25.02
N GLU A 152 -7.10 -0.82 -23.81
CA GLU A 152 -8.40 -1.47 -23.57
C GLU A 152 -9.58 -0.49 -23.68
N GLY A 153 -10.18 -0.50 -24.87
CA GLY A 153 -11.52 0.00 -25.20
C GLY A 153 -12.14 -0.77 -26.38
N ASN A 154 -11.58 -1.94 -26.72
CA ASN A 154 -11.88 -2.71 -27.93
C ASN A 154 -11.93 -4.24 -27.68
N TRP A 155 -12.43 -4.69 -26.52
CA TRP A 155 -12.94 -6.08 -26.38
C TRP A 155 -14.34 -6.15 -27.03
N PRO A 156 -14.82 -7.32 -27.51
CA PRO A 156 -15.88 -7.39 -28.50
C PRO A 156 -17.13 -6.71 -27.95
N LYS A 157 -17.56 -5.66 -28.66
CA LYS A 157 -18.94 -5.20 -28.57
C LYS A 157 -19.82 -6.38 -28.97
N SER A 158 -20.90 -6.63 -28.25
CA SER A 158 -21.97 -7.49 -28.77
C SER A 158 -22.31 -7.00 -30.17
N ILE A 159 -22.08 -7.82 -31.18
CA ILE A 159 -22.49 -7.51 -32.55
C ILE A 159 -23.94 -8.01 -32.66
N GLU A 160 -24.89 -7.09 -32.73
CA GLU A 160 -26.26 -7.45 -33.07
C GLU A 160 -26.30 -7.99 -34.50
N ILE A 161 -26.83 -9.20 -34.66
CA ILE A 161 -27.18 -9.73 -35.97
C ILE A 161 -28.40 -8.94 -36.44
N LYS A 162 -28.26 -8.15 -37.51
CA LYS A 162 -29.41 -7.54 -38.19
C LYS A 162 -30.01 -8.55 -39.14
N GLU A 163 -31.28 -8.88 -38.96
CA GLU A 163 -32.06 -9.56 -40.00
C GLU A 163 -32.28 -8.58 -41.17
N LEU A 164 -32.11 -9.07 -42.40
CA LEU A 164 -32.32 -8.32 -43.65
C LEU A 164 -33.81 -8.18 -43.97
#